data_AF-A0A972TJB9-F1
#
_entry.id   AF-A0A972TJB9-F1
#
_cell.length_a   1.000
_cell.length_b   1.000
_cell.length_c   1.000
_cell.angle_alpha   90.00
_cell.angle_beta   90.00
_cell.angle_gamma   90.00
#
_symmetry.space_group_name_H-M   'P 1'
#
loop_
_entity.id
_entity.type
_entity.pdbx_description
1 polymer ?
#
loop_
_entity_poly.entity_id
_entity_poly.type
_entity_poly.pdbx_seq_one_letter_code
_entity_poly.pdbx_strand_id
1 'polypeptide(L)'
;MTVQESAQRFRDIVFKLSRAVNSVGVLFLMAMMLLMVVDVFLRRVFQEPLTGSFEVIQFMQVTLVYLGVAYTTIKKAHISIDLITSRLSEGTSALIESIMLFLGLGFFALITWRNILRAEELCAEKATSVLLEIPLFPFYYMLAFGCGVLCLVLLVQLVESASKAFKEFPGLRVGIMYAFALGVIFFAVALSAHWIEWEMEPLLAGILGILILLGLMALGMPIAFSMGLVGFVGYCYVVGVDAGFSQLESVPYGVGSDYILSVLPLFLLMGQFAFYSGLSQELYDTSYKWLGHYPGGLAMATIG
;
A
#
# COMPACT_ATOMS: atom_id res chain seq x y z
N MET A 1 -6.11 -29.35 20.95
CA MET A 1 -6.21 -28.20 20.03
C MET A 1 -6.14 -28.74 18.62
N THR A 2 -7.21 -28.59 17.85
CA THR A 2 -7.21 -28.98 16.44
C THR A 2 -6.41 -27.95 15.63
N VAL A 3 -5.84 -28.36 14.49
CA VAL A 3 -5.04 -27.47 13.61
C VAL A 3 -5.84 -26.23 13.18
N GLN A 4 -7.16 -26.38 13.02
CA GLN A 4 -8.08 -25.29 12.67
C GLN A 4 -8.24 -24.25 13.80
N GLU A 5 -8.31 -24.69 15.07
CA GLU A 5 -8.38 -23.77 16.21
C GLU A 5 -7.11 -22.92 16.35
N SER A 6 -5.93 -23.52 16.13
CA SER A 6 -4.66 -22.80 16.16
C SER A 6 -4.57 -21.74 15.06
N ALA A 7 -5.00 -22.08 13.84
CA ALA A 7 -5.01 -21.15 12.71
C ALA A 7 -5.97 -19.97 12.94
N GLN A 8 -7.16 -20.24 13.48
CA GLN A 8 -8.15 -19.19 13.78
C GLN A 8 -7.66 -18.25 14.90
N ARG A 9 -7.03 -18.80 15.95
CA ARG A 9 -6.41 -17.98 17.00
C ARG A 9 -5.29 -17.10 16.45
N PHE A 10 -4.44 -17.64 15.58
CA PHE A 10 -3.36 -16.87 14.97
C PHE A 10 -3.89 -15.70 14.13
N ARG A 11 -4.91 -15.95 13.30
CA ARG A 11 -5.61 -14.88 12.56
C ARG A 11 -6.13 -13.78 13.48
N ASP A 12 -6.84 -14.16 14.54
CA ASP A 12 -7.41 -13.19 15.47
C ASP A 12 -6.33 -12.35 16.17
N ILE A 13 -5.20 -12.95 16.52
CA ILE A 13 -4.05 -12.26 17.11
C ILE A 13 -3.48 -11.26 16.10
N VAL A 14 -3.21 -11.67 14.86
CA VAL A 14 -2.65 -10.80 13.81
C VAL A 14 -3.60 -9.63 13.50
N PHE A 15 -4.92 -9.88 13.48
CA PHE A 15 -5.91 -8.83 13.21
C PHE A 15 -6.05 -7.85 14.38
N LYS A 16 -5.98 -8.34 15.62
CA LYS A 16 -5.95 -7.48 16.82
C LYS A 16 -4.69 -6.64 16.86
N LEU A 17 -3.53 -7.24 16.57
CA LEU A 17 -2.25 -6.54 16.46
C LEU A 17 -2.34 -5.44 15.42
N SER A 18 -2.78 -5.75 14.20
CA SER A 18 -2.92 -4.78 13.12
C SER A 18 -3.86 -3.63 13.48
N ARG A 19 -4.96 -3.91 14.20
CA ARG A 19 -5.87 -2.87 14.70
C ARG A 19 -5.21 -1.99 15.76
N ALA A 20 -4.50 -2.57 16.72
CA ALA A 20 -3.81 -1.82 17.76
C ALA A 20 -2.72 -0.91 17.18
N VAL A 21 -1.93 -1.44 16.23
CA VAL A 21 -0.92 -0.69 15.49
C VAL A 21 -1.56 0.46 14.69
N ASN A 22 -2.66 0.19 13.99
CA ASN A 22 -3.39 1.23 13.26
C ASN A 22 -3.97 2.32 14.19
N SER A 23 -4.41 1.99 15.41
CA SER A 23 -4.86 3.00 16.37
C SER A 23 -3.76 4.00 16.71
N VAL A 24 -2.50 3.56 16.80
CA VAL A 24 -1.35 4.46 16.94
C VAL A 24 -1.19 5.33 15.70
N GLY A 25 -1.31 4.75 14.50
CA GLY A 25 -1.32 5.51 13.24
C GLY A 25 -2.39 6.61 13.23
N VAL A 26 -3.62 6.31 13.67
CA VAL A 26 -4.71 7.31 13.75
C VAL A 26 -4.36 8.47 14.69
N LEU A 27 -3.63 8.22 15.79
CA LEU A 27 -3.15 9.30 16.66
C LEU A 27 -2.17 10.23 15.93
N PHE A 28 -1.26 9.68 15.12
CA PHE A 28 -0.39 10.47 14.25
C PHE A 28 -1.17 11.27 13.21
N LEU A 29 -2.22 10.69 12.61
CA LEU A 29 -3.11 11.43 11.71
C LEU A 29 -3.79 12.61 12.41
N MET A 30 -4.30 12.42 13.63
CA MET A 30 -4.90 13.50 14.41
C MET A 30 -3.88 14.58 14.78
N ALA A 31 -2.69 14.18 15.25
CA ALA A 31 -1.62 15.11 15.59
C ALA A 31 -1.16 15.91 14.37
N MET A 32 -1.00 15.26 13.22
CA MET A 32 -0.62 15.89 11.96
C MET A 32 -1.67 16.89 11.48
N MET A 33 -2.97 16.56 11.56
CA MET A 33 -4.04 17.51 11.22
C MET A 33 -4.02 18.75 12.13
N LEU A 34 -3.83 18.57 13.44
CA LEU A 34 -3.72 19.70 14.37
C LEU A 34 -2.49 20.55 14.06
N LEU A 35 -1.34 19.93 13.80
CA LEU A 35 -0.11 20.63 13.43
C LEU A 35 -0.31 21.44 12.14
N MET A 36 -0.97 20.87 11.13
CA MET A 36 -1.30 21.57 9.89
C MET A 36 -2.20 22.79 10.12
N VAL A 37 -3.23 22.65 10.96
CA VAL A 37 -4.11 23.77 11.33
C VAL A 37 -3.32 24.86 12.05
N VAL A 38 -2.45 24.49 12.99
CA VAL A 38 -1.60 25.43 13.73
C VAL A 38 -0.59 26.11 12.81
N ASP A 39 0.06 25.39 11.90
CA ASP A 39 1.00 25.97 10.92
C ASP A 39 0.30 27.00 10.03
N VAL A 40 -0.87 26.65 9.48
CA VAL A 40 -1.65 27.55 8.63
C VAL A 40 -2.14 28.76 9.42
N PHE A 41 -2.61 28.57 10.64
CA PHE A 41 -3.08 29.65 11.51
C PHE A 41 -1.96 30.62 11.86
N LEU A 42 -0.81 30.12 12.33
CA LEU A 42 0.35 30.95 12.67
C LEU A 42 0.84 31.73 11.45
N ARG A 43 0.93 31.07 10.29
CA ARG A 43 1.30 31.70 9.03
C ARG A 43 0.34 32.82 8.60
N ARG A 44 -0.97 32.64 8.80
CA ARG A 44 -1.99 33.61 8.36
C ARG A 44 -2.19 34.76 9.35
N VAL A 45 -2.10 34.49 10.65
CA VAL A 45 -2.42 35.46 11.71
C VAL A 45 -1.17 36.19 12.20
N PHE A 46 -0.09 35.45 12.45
CA PHE A 46 1.14 35.99 13.04
C PHE A 46 2.26 36.21 12.02
N GLN A 47 2.07 35.78 10.76
CA GLN A 47 3.10 35.81 9.69
C GLN A 47 4.38 35.03 10.03
N GLU A 48 4.36 34.20 11.07
CA GLU A 48 5.46 33.34 11.51
C GLU A 48 5.06 31.87 11.31
N PRO A 49 5.42 31.22 10.18
CA PRO A 49 5.14 29.80 9.99
C PRO A 49 5.97 28.94 10.94
N LEU A 50 5.53 27.71 11.23
CA LEU A 50 6.30 26.79 12.05
C LEU A 50 7.55 26.32 11.28
N THR A 51 8.72 26.65 11.80
CA THR A 51 10.00 26.19 11.23
C THR A 51 10.06 24.67 11.25
N GLY A 52 10.26 24.04 10.08
CA GLY A 52 10.36 22.58 9.96
C GLY A 52 9.05 21.82 10.06
N SER A 53 7.90 22.49 9.98
CA SER A 53 6.59 21.82 9.92
C SER A 53 6.52 20.79 8.80
N PHE A 54 7.12 21.10 7.64
CA PHE A 54 7.19 20.17 6.50
C PHE A 54 7.86 18.84 6.87
N GLU A 55 9.07 18.85 7.43
CA GLU A 55 9.80 17.62 7.79
C GLU A 55 9.04 16.81 8.84
N VAL A 56 8.48 17.48 9.86
CA VAL A 56 7.68 16.81 10.90
C VAL A 56 6.46 16.13 10.29
N ILE A 57 5.75 16.80 9.39
CA ILE A 57 4.58 16.23 8.70
C ILE A 57 4.99 15.01 7.87
N GLN A 58 6.11 15.07 7.14
CA GLN A 58 6.62 13.93 6.37
C GLN A 58 6.94 12.72 7.25
N PHE A 59 7.57 12.94 8.40
CA PHE A 59 7.87 11.88 9.36
C PHE A 59 6.61 11.28 10.01
N MET A 60 5.63 12.12 10.35
CA MET A 60 4.33 11.67 10.81
C MET A 60 3.58 10.88 9.73
N GLN A 61 3.70 11.29 8.46
CA GLN A 61 3.08 10.64 7.32
C GLN A 61 3.67 9.24 7.09
N VAL A 62 5.00 9.07 7.13
CA VAL A 62 5.64 7.75 7.01
C VAL A 62 5.10 6.83 8.09
N THR A 63 5.07 7.31 9.33
CA THR A 63 4.58 6.55 10.48
C THR A 63 3.10 6.16 10.28
N LEU A 64 2.24 7.13 9.96
CA LEU A 64 0.82 6.89 9.70
C LEU A 64 0.59 5.83 8.61
N VAL A 65 1.24 5.98 7.45
CA VAL A 65 1.05 5.12 6.28
C VAL A 65 1.44 3.68 6.62
N TYR A 66 2.61 3.46 7.21
CA TYR A 66 3.11 2.12 7.47
C TYR A 66 2.47 1.46 8.69
N LEU A 67 2.02 2.20 9.70
CA LEU A 67 1.22 1.64 10.78
C LEU A 67 -0.21 1.29 10.31
N GLY A 68 -0.73 1.93 9.27
CA GLY A 68 -2.06 1.69 8.72
C GLY A 68 -2.15 0.60 7.64
N VAL A 69 -1.07 0.36 6.88
CA VAL A 69 -1.09 -0.47 5.65
C VAL A 69 -1.58 -1.91 5.86
N ALA A 70 -1.26 -2.52 7.01
CA ALA A 70 -1.71 -3.85 7.35
C ALA A 70 -3.23 -3.89 7.61
N TYR A 71 -3.74 -2.88 8.33
CA TYR A 71 -5.15 -2.78 8.67
C TYR A 71 -6.03 -2.49 7.45
N THR A 72 -5.57 -1.61 6.54
CA THR A 72 -6.28 -1.33 5.28
C THR A 72 -6.36 -2.56 4.39
N THR A 73 -5.30 -3.38 4.39
CA THR A 73 -5.28 -4.68 3.67
C THR A 73 -6.28 -5.68 4.23
N ILE A 74 -6.44 -5.76 5.57
CA ILE A 74 -7.48 -6.61 6.19
C ILE A 74 -8.88 -6.15 5.78
N LYS A 75 -9.11 -4.84 5.72
CA LYS A 75 -10.41 -4.27 5.35
C LYS A 75 -10.74 -4.43 3.86
N LYS A 76 -9.86 -5.04 3.05
CA LYS A 76 -10.00 -5.20 1.61
C LYS A 76 -10.37 -3.89 0.92
N ALA A 77 -9.88 -2.76 1.43
CA ALA A 77 -10.07 -1.44 0.83
C ALA A 77 -9.17 -1.23 -0.40
N HIS A 78 -8.66 -2.32 -1.00
CA HIS A 78 -7.84 -2.28 -2.20
C HIS A 78 -8.74 -2.34 -3.41
N ILE A 79 -8.47 -1.48 -4.39
CA ILE A 79 -9.16 -1.47 -5.68
C ILE A 79 -8.64 -2.66 -6.49
N SER A 80 -9.05 -3.88 -6.16
CA SER A 80 -8.80 -5.05 -7.00
C SER A 80 -9.85 -5.09 -8.10
N ILE A 81 -9.43 -5.12 -9.35
CA ILE A 81 -10.32 -5.28 -10.50
C ILE A 81 -10.61 -6.78 -10.63
N ASP A 82 -11.64 -7.28 -9.95
CA ASP A 82 -12.07 -8.69 -10.03
C ASP A 82 -12.84 -8.99 -11.34
N LEU A 83 -12.19 -8.77 -12.50
CA LEU A 83 -12.84 -8.96 -13.80
C LEU A 83 -12.84 -10.42 -14.26
N ILE A 84 -11.74 -11.15 -14.02
CA ILE A 84 -11.52 -12.51 -14.53
C ILE A 84 -11.76 -13.56 -13.44
N THR A 85 -11.25 -13.32 -12.23
CA THR A 85 -11.39 -14.22 -11.08
C THR A 85 -12.85 -14.48 -10.71
N SER A 86 -13.74 -13.50 -10.90
CA SER A 86 -15.17 -13.62 -10.65
C SER A 86 -15.91 -14.59 -11.58
N ARG A 87 -15.30 -15.00 -12.70
CA ARG A 87 -15.88 -15.96 -13.66
C ARG A 87 -15.27 -17.37 -13.56
N LEU A 88 -14.25 -17.56 -12.73
CA LEU A 88 -13.57 -18.83 -12.55
C LEU A 88 -14.23 -19.66 -11.44
N SER A 89 -13.99 -20.98 -11.44
CA SER A 89 -14.39 -21.83 -10.32
C SER A 89 -13.70 -21.40 -9.03
N GLU A 90 -14.35 -21.66 -7.89
CA GLU A 90 -13.88 -21.26 -6.56
C GLU A 90 -12.43 -21.72 -6.32
N GLY A 91 -12.06 -22.90 -6.83
CA GLY A 91 -10.75 -23.51 -6.61
C GLY A 91 -9.66 -22.89 -7.46
N THR A 92 -9.94 -22.55 -8.71
CA THR A 92 -8.98 -21.86 -9.58
C THR A 92 -8.78 -20.42 -9.11
N SER A 93 -9.85 -19.74 -8.67
CA SER A 93 -9.73 -18.42 -8.06
C SER A 93 -8.89 -18.45 -6.79
N ALA A 94 -9.10 -19.44 -5.91
CA ALA A 94 -8.31 -19.60 -4.68
C ALA A 94 -6.84 -19.92 -4.96
N LEU A 95 -6.54 -20.70 -6.01
CA LEU A 95 -5.17 -20.97 -6.44
C LEU A 95 -4.47 -19.71 -6.95
N ILE A 96 -5.14 -18.93 -7.81
CA ILE A 96 -4.61 -17.65 -8.33
C ILE A 96 -4.36 -16.70 -7.16
N GLU A 97 -5.35 -16.50 -6.28
CA GLU A 97 -5.22 -15.64 -5.11
C GLU A 97 -4.04 -16.06 -4.22
N SER A 98 -3.83 -17.37 -4.02
CA SER A 98 -2.69 -17.89 -3.25
C SER A 98 -1.35 -17.56 -3.90
N ILE A 99 -1.22 -17.67 -5.23
CA ILE A 99 0.00 -17.28 -5.96
C ILE A 99 0.26 -15.78 -5.80
N MET A 100 -0.78 -14.95 -5.98
CA MET A 100 -0.66 -13.50 -5.88
C MET A 100 -0.25 -13.06 -4.47
N LEU A 101 -0.84 -13.67 -3.44
CA LEU A 101 -0.51 -13.42 -2.04
C LEU A 101 0.90 -13.88 -1.69
N PHE A 102 1.37 -14.99 -2.26
CA PHE A 102 2.75 -15.47 -2.07
C PHE A 102 3.76 -14.51 -2.70
N LEU A 103 3.51 -14.05 -3.93
CA LEU A 103 4.35 -13.04 -4.59
C LEU A 103 4.37 -11.72 -3.81
N GLY A 104 3.21 -11.25 -3.35
CA GLY A 104 3.10 -10.06 -2.50
C GLY A 104 3.87 -10.22 -1.19
N LEU A 105 3.74 -11.37 -0.52
CA LEU A 105 4.47 -11.68 0.71
C LEU A 105 5.98 -11.63 0.49
N GLY A 106 6.49 -12.24 -0.59
CA GLY A 106 7.90 -12.19 -0.94
C GLY A 106 8.39 -10.76 -1.18
N PHE A 107 7.62 -9.96 -1.93
CA PHE A 107 7.94 -8.57 -2.22
C PHE A 107 7.99 -7.70 -0.94
N PHE A 108 6.99 -7.77 -0.06
CA PHE A 108 7.01 -7.00 1.19
C PHE A 108 8.03 -7.53 2.20
N ALA A 109 8.37 -8.82 2.17
CA ALA A 109 9.47 -9.36 2.95
C ALA A 109 10.82 -8.79 2.50
N LEU A 110 11.05 -8.67 1.18
CA LEU A 110 12.24 -8.00 0.64
C LEU A 110 12.30 -6.52 1.05
N ILE A 111 11.19 -5.79 0.93
CA ILE A 111 11.11 -4.39 1.38
C ILE A 111 11.47 -4.29 2.86
N THR A 112 10.88 -5.16 3.69
CA THR A 112 11.13 -5.18 5.14
C THR A 112 12.62 -5.41 5.43
N TRP A 113 13.21 -6.43 4.82
CA TRP A 113 14.63 -6.77 4.99
C TRP A 113 15.55 -5.63 4.55
N ARG A 114 15.34 -5.07 3.36
CA ARG A 114 16.17 -3.98 2.84
C ARG A 114 16.06 -2.70 3.65
N ASN A 115 14.88 -2.36 4.15
CA ASN A 115 14.69 -1.17 4.97
C ASN A 115 15.29 -1.31 6.38
N ILE A 116 15.41 -2.52 6.92
CA ILE A 116 16.17 -2.76 8.16
C ILE A 116 17.66 -2.47 7.91
N LEU A 117 18.23 -3.01 6.83
CA LEU A 117 19.63 -2.76 6.48
C LEU A 117 19.89 -1.28 6.25
N ARG A 118 18.99 -0.60 5.52
CA ARG A 118 19.10 0.85 5.30
C ARG A 118 19.01 1.65 6.60
N ALA A 119 18.16 1.24 7.55
CA ALA A 119 18.09 1.89 8.85
C ALA A 119 19.41 1.78 9.63
N GLU A 120 20.05 0.62 9.61
CA GLU A 120 21.36 0.42 10.26
C GLU A 120 22.46 1.27 9.61
N GLU A 121 22.49 1.34 8.28
CA GLU A 121 23.41 2.21 7.55
C GLU A 121 23.22 3.69 7.91
N LEU A 122 21.97 4.18 7.91
CA LEU A 122 21.63 5.55 8.30
C LEU A 122 22.03 5.85 9.75
N CYS A 123 21.94 4.86 10.64
CA CYS A 123 22.39 4.96 12.02
C CYS A 123 23.91 5.11 12.11
N ALA A 124 24.66 4.29 11.35
CA ALA A 124 26.12 4.36 11.29
C ALA A 124 26.63 5.68 10.67
N GLU A 125 25.94 6.16 9.63
CA GLU A 125 26.22 7.43 8.95
C GLU A 125 25.81 8.66 9.75
N LYS A 126 25.03 8.49 10.84
CA LYS A 126 24.36 9.57 11.58
C LYS A 126 23.58 10.49 10.65
N ALA A 127 22.88 9.91 9.67
CA ALA A 127 22.14 10.64 8.67
C ALA A 127 20.91 11.33 9.28
N THR A 128 20.77 12.62 8.98
CA THR A 128 19.72 13.49 9.51
C THR A 128 18.91 14.16 8.41
N SER A 129 17.76 14.69 8.80
CA SER A 129 16.99 15.63 7.99
C SER A 129 17.77 16.94 7.79
N VAL A 130 17.43 17.68 6.74
CA VAL A 130 18.23 18.83 6.31
C VAL A 130 17.99 20.04 7.21
N LEU A 131 16.75 20.25 7.66
CA LEU A 131 16.37 21.46 8.38
C LEU A 131 16.41 21.29 9.90
N LEU A 132 15.74 20.26 10.42
CA LEU A 132 15.63 20.02 11.87
C LEU A 132 16.72 19.09 12.41
N GLU A 133 17.60 18.58 11.53
CA GLU A 133 18.65 17.61 11.87
C GLU A 133 18.11 16.37 12.61
N ILE A 134 16.88 15.95 12.28
CA ILE A 134 16.24 14.79 12.91
C ILE A 134 16.85 13.52 12.32
N PRO A 135 17.29 12.54 13.14
CA PRO A 135 17.84 11.30 12.64
C PRO A 135 16.80 10.49 11.84
N LEU A 136 17.19 9.98 10.67
CA LEU A 136 16.26 9.32 9.74
C LEU A 136 15.99 7.85 10.06
N PHE A 137 16.96 7.16 10.66
CA PHE A 137 16.89 5.71 10.90
C PHE A 137 15.61 5.22 11.63
N PRO A 138 15.02 5.93 12.62
CA PRO A 138 13.82 5.44 13.31
C PRO A 138 12.62 5.31 12.36
N PHE A 139 12.53 6.17 11.35
CA PHE A 139 11.41 6.15 10.40
C PHE A 139 11.52 5.01 9.40
N TYR A 140 12.76 4.63 9.02
CA TYR A 140 13.01 3.42 8.25
C TYR A 140 12.70 2.15 9.05
N TYR A 141 12.99 2.14 10.36
CA TYR A 141 12.53 1.06 11.24
C TYR A 141 11.01 0.98 11.34
N MET A 142 10.30 2.12 11.42
CA MET A 142 8.83 2.11 11.44
C MET A 142 8.23 1.63 10.12
N LEU A 143 8.84 2.00 9.00
CA LEU A 143 8.49 1.47 7.69
C LEU A 143 8.66 -0.06 7.66
N ALA A 144 9.83 -0.56 8.05
CA ALA A 144 10.11 -2.00 8.09
C ALA A 144 9.15 -2.72 9.04
N PHE A 145 8.84 -2.15 10.20
CA PHE A 145 7.88 -2.70 11.16
C PHE A 145 6.47 -2.80 10.55
N GLY A 146 5.97 -1.73 9.92
CA GLY A 146 4.67 -1.72 9.26
C GLY A 146 4.55 -2.74 8.13
N CYS A 147 5.58 -2.83 7.27
CA CYS A 147 5.69 -3.86 6.23
C CYS A 147 5.79 -5.28 6.83
N GLY A 148 6.48 -5.45 7.94
CA GLY A 148 6.55 -6.73 8.67
C GLY A 148 5.19 -7.19 9.20
N VAL A 149 4.40 -6.27 9.78
CA VAL A 149 3.02 -6.58 10.20
C VAL A 149 2.13 -6.90 8.99
N LEU A 150 2.31 -6.21 7.87
CA LEU A 150 1.63 -6.53 6.61
C LEU A 150 1.99 -7.94 6.11
N CYS A 151 3.26 -8.35 6.20
CA CYS A 151 3.69 -9.72 5.87
C CYS A 151 2.94 -10.77 6.71
N LEU A 152 2.71 -10.51 8.00
CA LEU A 152 1.90 -11.41 8.84
C LEU A 152 0.46 -11.51 8.35
N VAL A 153 -0.16 -10.38 7.95
CA VAL A 153 -1.51 -10.37 7.37
C VAL A 153 -1.56 -11.15 6.06
N LEU A 154 -0.61 -10.93 5.16
CA LEU A 154 -0.52 -11.64 3.88
C LEU A 154 -0.30 -13.15 4.09
N LEU A 155 0.49 -13.54 5.08
CA LEU A 155 0.69 -14.94 5.45
C LEU A 155 -0.62 -15.59 5.92
N VAL A 156 -1.40 -14.91 6.77
CA VAL A 156 -2.73 -15.41 7.19
C VAL A 156 -3.65 -15.59 5.99
N GLN A 157 -3.74 -14.58 5.11
CA GLN A 157 -4.57 -14.66 3.90
C GLN A 157 -4.11 -15.79 2.97
N LEU A 158 -2.80 -15.96 2.80
CA LEU A 158 -2.22 -17.02 1.98
C LEU A 158 -2.61 -18.41 2.51
N VAL A 159 -2.53 -18.62 3.81
CA VAL A 159 -2.94 -19.90 4.44
C VAL A 159 -4.43 -20.16 4.24
N GLU A 160 -5.28 -19.14 4.34
CA GLU A 160 -6.73 -19.27 4.11
C GLU A 160 -7.06 -19.61 2.65
N SER A 161 -6.49 -18.88 1.70
CA SER A 161 -6.72 -19.12 0.27
C SER A 161 -6.14 -20.46 -0.18
N ALA A 162 -4.96 -20.85 0.33
CA ALA A 162 -4.38 -22.16 0.07
C ALA A 162 -5.28 -23.27 0.62
N SER A 163 -5.83 -23.11 1.84
CA SER A 163 -6.74 -24.09 2.44
C SER A 163 -8.01 -24.31 1.63
N LYS A 164 -8.57 -23.25 1.02
CA LYS A 164 -9.72 -23.37 0.11
C LYS A 164 -9.36 -24.13 -1.16
N ALA A 165 -8.24 -23.77 -1.80
CA ALA A 165 -7.76 -24.45 -3.00
C ALA A 165 -7.56 -25.96 -2.77
N PHE A 166 -7.00 -26.35 -1.61
CA PHE A 166 -6.82 -27.75 -1.22
C PHE A 166 -8.12 -28.55 -1.08
N LYS A 167 -9.22 -27.92 -0.65
CA LYS A 167 -10.51 -28.63 -0.47
C LYS A 167 -11.16 -29.02 -1.79
N GLU A 168 -10.98 -28.19 -2.82
CA GLU A 168 -11.62 -28.37 -4.12
C GLU A 168 -10.85 -29.32 -5.04
N PHE A 169 -9.53 -29.43 -4.84
CA PHE A 169 -8.68 -30.36 -5.58
C PHE A 169 -8.00 -31.37 -4.62
N PRO A 170 -8.60 -32.53 -4.34
CA PRO A 170 -8.01 -33.54 -3.45
C PRO A 170 -6.72 -34.19 -3.98
N GLY A 171 -6.36 -33.99 -5.26
CA GLY A 171 -5.08 -34.39 -5.88
C GLY A 171 -3.97 -33.33 -5.82
N LEU A 172 -4.19 -32.19 -5.15
CA LEU A 172 -3.39 -30.95 -5.22
C LEU A 172 -2.12 -30.94 -4.35
N ARG A 173 -1.48 -32.08 -4.11
CA ARG A 173 -0.08 -32.07 -3.65
C ARG A 173 0.87 -31.63 -4.77
N VAL A 174 0.48 -31.90 -6.01
CA VAL A 174 1.26 -31.60 -7.22
C VAL A 174 1.02 -30.16 -7.70
N GLY A 175 -0.22 -29.64 -7.60
CA GLY A 175 -0.56 -28.28 -8.06
C GLY A 175 0.01 -27.14 -7.19
N ILE A 176 0.11 -27.33 -5.87
CA ILE A 176 0.75 -26.35 -4.98
C ILE A 176 2.27 -26.44 -5.07
N MET A 177 2.83 -27.62 -5.34
CA MET A 177 4.24 -27.75 -5.70
C MET A 177 4.53 -27.06 -7.03
N TYR A 178 3.64 -27.13 -8.04
CA TYR A 178 3.79 -26.40 -9.31
C TYR A 178 3.56 -24.90 -9.18
N ALA A 179 2.64 -24.43 -8.34
CA ALA A 179 2.40 -23.00 -8.11
C ALA A 179 3.51 -22.35 -7.25
N PHE A 180 3.99 -23.07 -6.23
CA PHE A 180 5.16 -22.68 -5.45
C PHE A 180 6.42 -22.76 -6.30
N ALA A 181 6.57 -23.78 -7.14
CA ALA A 181 7.65 -23.86 -8.12
C ALA A 181 7.53 -22.73 -9.16
N LEU A 182 6.33 -22.34 -9.64
CA LEU A 182 6.15 -21.22 -10.57
C LEU A 182 6.46 -19.88 -9.92
N GLY A 183 6.09 -19.67 -8.65
CA GLY A 183 6.45 -18.47 -7.89
C GLY A 183 7.95 -18.41 -7.58
N VAL A 184 8.55 -19.55 -7.22
CA VAL A 184 10.01 -19.70 -7.03
C VAL A 184 10.74 -19.54 -8.36
N ILE A 185 10.21 -20.06 -9.47
CA ILE A 185 10.75 -19.89 -10.83
C ILE A 185 10.59 -18.43 -11.27
N PHE A 186 9.47 -17.77 -11.00
CA PHE A 186 9.30 -16.35 -11.32
C PHE A 186 10.30 -15.48 -10.53
N PHE A 187 10.45 -15.75 -9.23
CA PHE A 187 11.41 -15.05 -8.39
C PHE A 187 12.87 -15.42 -8.73
N ALA A 188 13.13 -16.67 -9.10
CA ALA A 188 14.43 -17.15 -9.56
C ALA A 188 14.77 -16.68 -10.97
N VAL A 189 13.79 -16.46 -11.86
CA VAL A 189 13.95 -15.87 -13.20
C VAL A 189 14.20 -14.36 -13.07
N ALA A 190 13.51 -13.69 -12.14
CA ALA A 190 13.79 -12.31 -11.77
C ALA A 190 15.19 -12.15 -11.15
N LEU A 191 15.63 -13.11 -10.32
CA LEU A 191 17.00 -13.15 -9.79
C LEU A 191 18.04 -13.57 -10.83
N SER A 192 17.70 -14.52 -11.70
CA SER A 192 18.59 -15.04 -12.76
C SER A 192 18.62 -14.14 -13.99
N ALA A 193 17.88 -13.02 -13.98
CA ALA A 193 18.06 -11.95 -14.95
C ALA A 193 19.51 -11.42 -14.96
N HIS A 194 20.29 -11.63 -13.89
CA HIS A 194 21.74 -11.40 -13.87
C HIS A 194 22.52 -12.24 -14.92
N TRP A 195 21.97 -13.37 -15.37
CA TRP A 195 22.61 -14.26 -16.37
C TRP A 195 22.13 -13.99 -17.80
N ILE A 196 21.19 -13.06 -17.94
CA ILE A 196 20.42 -12.83 -19.16
C ILE A 196 20.77 -11.41 -19.61
N GLU A 197 21.87 -11.29 -20.33
CA GLU A 197 22.13 -10.15 -21.22
C GLU A 197 21.15 -10.24 -22.40
N TRP A 198 19.86 -10.04 -22.14
CA TRP A 198 18.89 -9.85 -23.21
C TRP A 198 19.07 -8.41 -23.68
N GLU A 199 19.77 -8.20 -24.79
CA GLU A 199 19.79 -6.94 -25.54
C GLU A 199 18.40 -6.66 -26.15
N MET A 200 17.34 -6.59 -25.33
CA MET A 200 16.02 -6.21 -25.79
C MET A 200 15.95 -4.69 -25.88
N GLU A 201 15.34 -4.19 -26.94
CA GLU A 201 15.05 -2.77 -27.09
C GLU A 201 14.25 -2.26 -25.87
N PRO A 202 14.64 -1.15 -25.21
CA PRO A 202 13.97 -0.65 -24.00
C PRO A 202 12.46 -0.43 -24.18
N LEU A 203 12.04 -0.12 -25.41
CA LEU A 203 10.63 0.04 -25.79
C LEU A 203 9.84 -1.28 -25.63
N LEU A 204 10.40 -2.40 -26.07
CA LEU A 204 9.74 -3.70 -26.02
C LEU A 204 9.66 -4.22 -24.59
N ALA A 205 10.70 -3.98 -23.78
CA ALA A 205 10.67 -4.25 -22.34
C ALA A 205 9.56 -3.44 -21.63
N GLY A 206 9.40 -2.16 -22.00
CA GLY A 206 8.32 -1.31 -21.49
C GLY A 206 6.92 -1.81 -21.86
N ILE A 207 6.70 -2.19 -23.13
CA ILE A 207 5.42 -2.75 -23.59
C ILE A 207 5.09 -4.05 -22.86
N LEU A 208 6.06 -4.97 -22.74
CA LEU A 208 5.89 -6.21 -21.99
C LEU A 208 5.59 -5.94 -20.51
N GLY A 209 6.26 -4.98 -19.89
CA GLY A 209 5.99 -4.57 -18.51
C GLY A 209 4.55 -4.12 -18.30
N ILE A 210 4.02 -3.28 -19.21
CA ILE A 210 2.63 -2.84 -19.16
C ILE A 210 1.66 -4.02 -19.34
N LEU A 211 1.93 -4.92 -20.29
CA LEU A 211 1.09 -6.10 -20.51
C LEU A 211 1.07 -7.04 -19.30
N ILE A 212 2.22 -7.27 -18.67
CA ILE A 212 2.33 -8.07 -17.45
C ILE A 212 1.57 -7.41 -16.30
N LEU A 213 1.74 -6.10 -16.10
CA LEU A 213 1.03 -5.34 -15.07
C LEU A 213 -0.49 -5.45 -15.24
N LEU A 214 -1.00 -5.21 -16.46
CA LEU A 214 -2.42 -5.33 -16.77
C LEU A 214 -2.92 -6.76 -16.58
N GLY A 215 -2.12 -7.77 -16.94
CA GLY A 215 -2.43 -9.18 -16.70
C GLY A 215 -2.57 -9.51 -15.23
N LEU A 216 -1.62 -9.07 -14.38
CA LEU A 216 -1.67 -9.29 -12.93
C LEU A 216 -2.87 -8.59 -12.29
N MET A 217 -3.15 -7.35 -12.70
CA MET A 217 -4.34 -6.61 -12.24
C MET A 217 -5.64 -7.29 -12.66
N ALA A 218 -5.72 -7.81 -13.90
CA ALA A 218 -6.89 -8.53 -14.39
C ALA A 218 -7.14 -9.86 -13.66
N LEU A 219 -6.07 -10.47 -13.12
CA LEU A 219 -6.12 -11.64 -12.24
C LEU A 219 -6.51 -11.30 -10.78
N GLY A 220 -6.89 -10.05 -10.49
CA GLY A 220 -7.37 -9.62 -9.16
C GLY A 220 -6.27 -9.24 -8.17
N MET A 221 -5.00 -9.18 -8.60
CA MET A 221 -3.92 -8.68 -7.75
C MET A 221 -4.17 -7.20 -7.39
N PRO A 222 -3.98 -6.80 -6.12
CA PRO A 222 -4.04 -5.39 -5.75
C PRO A 222 -3.04 -4.56 -6.57
N ILE A 223 -3.52 -3.43 -7.08
CA ILE A 223 -2.77 -2.55 -8.01
C ILE A 223 -1.39 -2.20 -7.45
N ALA A 224 -1.31 -1.82 -6.16
CA ALA A 224 -0.05 -1.47 -5.51
C ALA A 224 0.98 -2.61 -5.55
N PHE A 225 0.52 -3.87 -5.42
CA PHE A 225 1.40 -5.02 -5.43
C PHE A 225 1.86 -5.32 -6.86
N SER A 226 0.96 -5.21 -7.85
CA SER A 226 1.32 -5.37 -9.26
C SER A 226 2.32 -4.30 -9.72
N MET A 227 2.05 -3.03 -9.40
CA MET A 227 2.92 -1.90 -9.73
C MET A 227 4.28 -2.04 -9.06
N GLY A 228 4.32 -2.37 -7.76
CA GLY A 228 5.57 -2.53 -7.03
C GLY A 228 6.43 -3.67 -7.58
N LEU A 229 5.82 -4.83 -7.85
CA LEU A 229 6.54 -6.01 -8.29
C LEU A 229 7.04 -5.85 -9.74
N VAL A 230 6.16 -5.47 -10.67
CA VAL A 230 6.53 -5.26 -12.08
C VAL A 230 7.53 -4.11 -12.21
N GLY A 231 7.32 -3.02 -11.45
CA GLY A 231 8.26 -1.90 -11.42
C GLY A 231 9.64 -2.30 -10.92
N PHE A 232 9.71 -3.09 -9.84
CA PHE A 232 10.98 -3.60 -9.31
C PHE A 232 11.69 -4.51 -10.31
N VAL A 233 11.00 -5.52 -10.86
CA VAL A 233 11.61 -6.46 -11.83
C VAL A 233 12.04 -5.73 -13.11
N GLY A 234 11.21 -4.80 -13.61
CA GLY A 234 11.53 -3.98 -14.77
C GLY A 234 12.73 -3.06 -14.52
N TYR A 235 12.84 -2.47 -13.33
CA TYR A 235 13.98 -1.63 -12.98
C TYR A 235 15.27 -2.46 -12.82
N CYS A 236 15.20 -3.64 -12.19
CA CYS A 236 16.33 -4.58 -12.13
C CYS A 236 16.83 -4.97 -13.52
N TYR A 237 15.91 -5.12 -14.48
CA TYR A 237 16.24 -5.47 -15.86
C TYR A 237 16.91 -4.31 -16.62
N VAL A 238 16.40 -3.08 -16.47
CA VAL A 238 16.90 -1.92 -17.25
C VAL A 238 18.19 -1.33 -16.67
N VAL A 239 18.29 -1.24 -15.34
CA VAL A 239 19.39 -0.52 -14.66
C VAL A 239 20.38 -1.48 -14.00
N GLY A 240 19.91 -2.65 -13.59
CA GLY A 240 20.70 -3.65 -12.88
C GLY A 240 20.13 -4.00 -11.52
N VAL A 241 20.51 -5.18 -11.03
CA VAL A 241 19.94 -5.78 -9.81
C VAL A 241 20.26 -4.95 -8.56
N ASP A 242 21.49 -4.47 -8.42
CA ASP A 242 21.90 -3.66 -7.26
C ASP A 242 21.08 -2.38 -7.16
N ALA A 243 20.91 -1.68 -8.28
CA ALA A 243 20.11 -0.46 -8.36
C ALA A 243 18.62 -0.73 -8.07
N GLY A 244 18.08 -1.86 -8.54
CA GLY A 244 16.72 -2.25 -8.21
C GLY A 244 16.51 -2.50 -6.73
N PHE A 245 17.47 -3.13 -6.06
CA PHE A 245 17.39 -3.28 -4.61
C PHE A 245 17.51 -1.94 -3.86
N SER A 246 18.32 -0.99 -4.33
CA SER A 246 18.36 0.37 -3.75
C SER A 246 17.01 1.09 -3.89
N GLN A 247 16.23 0.80 -4.94
CA GLN A 247 14.88 1.35 -5.07
C GLN A 247 13.89 0.80 -4.03
N LEU A 248 14.08 -0.42 -3.53
CA LEU A 248 13.26 -0.96 -2.42
C LEU A 248 13.53 -0.25 -1.09
N GLU A 249 14.67 0.43 -0.97
CA GLU A 249 15.03 1.24 0.19
C GLU A 249 14.47 2.66 0.05
N SER A 250 14.58 3.29 -1.12
CA SER A 250 14.22 4.70 -1.31
C SER A 250 12.74 4.92 -1.63
N VAL A 251 12.14 4.11 -2.52
CA VAL A 251 10.80 4.38 -3.07
C VAL A 251 9.71 4.25 -2.01
N PRO A 252 9.67 3.18 -1.18
CA PRO A 252 8.67 3.09 -0.12
C PRO A 252 8.74 4.32 0.80
N TYR A 253 9.94 4.66 1.28
CA TYR A 253 10.11 5.82 2.15
C TYR A 253 9.64 7.11 1.47
N GLY A 254 9.98 7.33 0.20
CA GLY A 254 9.56 8.51 -0.56
C GLY A 254 8.03 8.63 -0.68
N VAL A 255 7.33 7.53 -0.97
CA VAL A 255 5.86 7.52 -1.04
C VAL A 255 5.24 7.74 0.35
N GLY A 256 5.81 7.10 1.38
CA GLY A 256 5.35 7.27 2.76
C GLY A 256 5.58 8.67 3.32
N SER A 257 6.55 9.42 2.80
CA SER A 257 6.89 10.80 3.21
C SER A 257 6.34 11.86 2.27
N ASP A 258 5.43 11.50 1.36
CA ASP A 258 4.82 12.47 0.44
C ASP A 258 3.89 13.43 1.21
N TYR A 259 4.31 14.70 1.24
CA TYR A 259 3.57 15.77 1.88
C TYR A 259 2.20 15.99 1.24
N ILE A 260 2.03 15.75 -0.07
CA ILE A 260 0.76 16.00 -0.75
C ILE A 260 -0.34 15.12 -0.17
N LEU A 261 -0.01 13.88 0.19
CA LEU A 261 -0.95 12.95 0.80
C LEU A 261 -1.37 13.38 2.22
N SER A 262 -0.58 14.20 2.91
CA SER A 262 -0.90 14.70 4.27
C SER A 262 -2.05 15.70 4.28
N VAL A 263 -2.37 16.29 3.12
CA VAL A 263 -3.46 17.26 2.99
C VAL A 263 -4.82 16.58 2.86
N LEU A 264 -4.86 15.32 2.38
CA LEU A 264 -6.10 14.57 2.19
C LEU A 264 -6.94 14.41 3.48
N PRO A 265 -6.37 14.05 4.65
CA PRO A 265 -7.13 13.97 5.89
C PRO A 265 -7.84 15.27 6.26
N LEU A 266 -7.18 16.43 6.09
CA LEU A 266 -7.78 17.72 6.43
C LEU A 266 -8.91 18.09 5.45
N PHE A 267 -8.75 17.79 4.16
CA PHE A 267 -9.83 17.95 3.17
C PHE A 267 -11.02 17.04 3.46
N LEU A 268 -10.77 15.78 3.80
CA LEU A 268 -11.82 14.85 4.18
C LEU A 268 -12.53 15.31 5.46
N LEU A 269 -11.79 15.80 6.45
CA LEU A 269 -12.35 16.35 7.69
C LEU A 269 -13.22 17.57 7.41
N MET A 270 -12.75 18.50 6.56
CA MET A 270 -13.54 19.64 6.10
C MET A 270 -14.84 19.21 5.42
N GLY A 271 -14.78 18.21 4.54
CA GLY A 271 -15.96 17.64 3.89
C GLY A 271 -16.95 17.04 4.89
N GLN A 272 -16.45 16.33 5.90
CA GLN A 272 -17.29 15.80 6.98
C GLN A 272 -17.93 16.92 7.80
N PHE A 273 -17.19 17.98 8.16
CA PHE A 273 -17.78 19.12 8.87
C PHE A 273 -18.85 19.83 8.05
N ALA A 274 -18.63 20.04 6.75
CA ALA A 274 -19.62 20.64 5.86
C ALA A 274 -20.89 19.77 5.72
N PHE A 275 -20.73 18.44 5.71
CA PHE A 275 -21.85 17.52 5.64
C PHE A 275 -22.65 17.50 6.96
N TYR A 276 -21.98 17.39 8.11
CA TYR A 276 -22.63 17.33 9.43
C TYR A 276 -23.20 18.67 9.91
N SER A 277 -22.66 19.80 9.45
CA SER A 277 -23.19 21.14 9.79
C SER A 277 -24.47 21.50 9.03
N GLY A 278 -24.90 20.66 8.09
CA GLY A 278 -26.04 20.94 7.20
C GLY A 278 -25.71 21.86 6.02
N LEU A 279 -24.46 22.35 5.91
CA LEU A 279 -24.04 23.24 4.82
C LEU A 279 -24.23 22.59 3.44
N SER A 280 -23.92 21.29 3.31
CA SER A 280 -24.16 20.56 2.07
C SER A 280 -25.65 20.54 1.68
N GLN A 281 -26.55 20.43 2.67
CA GLN A 281 -27.99 20.41 2.45
C GLN A 281 -28.50 21.81 2.05
N GLU A 282 -28.04 22.85 2.73
CA GLU A 282 -28.38 24.25 2.39
C GLU A 282 -27.88 24.66 1.00
N LEU A 283 -26.68 24.21 0.62
CA LEU A 283 -26.13 24.43 -0.72
C LEU A 283 -26.94 23.70 -1.80
N TYR A 284 -27.36 22.47 -1.54
CA TYR A 284 -28.24 21.73 -2.45
C TYR A 284 -29.60 22.44 -2.60
N ASP A 285 -30.22 22.86 -1.50
CA ASP A 285 -31.50 23.57 -1.51
C ASP A 285 -31.41 24.92 -2.23
N THR A 286 -30.30 25.63 -2.07
CA THR A 286 -30.02 26.89 -2.78
C THR A 286 -29.85 26.63 -4.28
N SER A 287 -29.07 25.62 -4.64
CA SER A 287 -28.86 25.21 -6.03
C SER A 287 -30.16 24.77 -6.69
N TYR A 288 -31.02 24.05 -5.96
CA TYR A 288 -32.36 23.66 -6.40
C TYR A 288 -33.26 24.88 -6.63
N LYS A 289 -33.28 25.86 -5.72
CA LYS A 289 -34.08 27.09 -5.91
C LYS A 289 -33.59 27.92 -7.10
N TRP A 290 -32.30 27.93 -7.40
CA TRP A 290 -31.76 28.67 -8.54
C TRP A 290 -31.97 27.95 -9.87
N LEU A 291 -31.69 26.65 -9.93
CA LEU A 291 -31.72 25.87 -11.17
C LEU A 291 -33.06 25.18 -11.42
N GLY A 292 -33.88 24.97 -10.40
CA GLY A 292 -35.19 24.29 -10.50
C GLY A 292 -36.20 25.00 -11.38
N HIS A 293 -35.98 26.29 -11.67
CA HIS A 293 -36.78 27.07 -12.61
C HIS A 293 -36.49 26.73 -14.09
N TYR A 294 -35.39 26.03 -14.39
CA TYR A 294 -35.05 25.59 -15.74
C TYR A 294 -35.48 24.13 -15.96
N PRO A 295 -36.09 23.79 -17.12
CA PRO A 295 -36.45 22.41 -17.44
C PRO A 295 -35.17 21.53 -17.46
N GLY A 296 -35.10 20.56 -16.52
CA GLY A 296 -33.90 19.73 -16.27
C GLY A 296 -33.08 20.11 -15.03
N GLY A 297 -33.49 21.13 -14.27
CA GLY A 297 -32.75 21.68 -13.11
C GLY A 297 -32.39 20.69 -12.00
N LEU A 298 -33.22 19.66 -11.76
CA LEU A 298 -32.94 18.59 -10.80
C LEU A 298 -31.74 17.73 -11.22
N ALA A 299 -31.59 17.43 -12.51
CA ALA A 299 -30.44 16.67 -13.01
C ALA A 299 -29.16 17.52 -12.94
N MET A 300 -29.27 18.82 -13.24
CA MET A 300 -28.16 19.78 -13.16
C MET A 300 -27.67 19.99 -11.72
N ALA A 301 -28.59 20.03 -10.74
CA ALA A 301 -28.26 20.20 -9.32
C ALA A 301 -27.61 18.96 -8.68
N THR A 302 -27.69 17.78 -9.33
CA THR A 302 -27.17 16.51 -8.77
C THR A 302 -25.78 16.14 -9.34
N ILE A 303 -25.32 16.84 -10.37
CA ILE A 303 -24.03 16.57 -11.05
C ILE A 303 -22.90 17.53 -10.57
N GLY A 304 -23.22 18.50 -9.71
CA GLY A 304 -22.29 19.51 -9.17
C GLY A 304 -21.55 19.10 -7.90
#